data_AF-A0AAN6BQ63-F1
#
_entry.id   AF-A0AAN6BQ63-F1
#
_cell.length_a   1.000
_cell.length_b   1.000
_cell.length_c   1.000
_cell.angle_alpha   90.00
_cell.angle_beta   90.00
_cell.angle_gamma   90.00
#
_symmetry.space_group_name_H-M   'P 1'
#
loop_
_entity.id
_entity.type
_entity.pdbx_description
1 polymer ?
#
loop_
_entity_poly.entity_id
_entity_poly.type
_entity_poly.pdbx_seq_one_letter_code
_entity_poly.pdbx_strand_id
1 'polypeptide(L)'
;MEDPILSAADLFLLEDSPLSPDAQREQIFGEFTTLGVDGQQSYKDQQEQRGFRWSVLMPEERGILERVRQPVPERIREWTPWLRTCYEPSTEAAFSRIVDRLESQFGGQIIILNNHALYNFGPDWYKIFLRIPQLLEYWDSAEGYHERLQEALRAESDFDEEREDNITWEDEGDYLYYYWALVVGRIHIVDKTTMASEGRNAGKVRTVWFDAFGRALWTIPCWMNIRAGSTDRDL
;
A
#
# COMPACT_ATOMS: atom_id res chain seq x y z
N MET A 1 -2.76 -17.42 19.46
CA MET A 1 -2.19 -16.30 18.69
C MET A 1 -1.50 -16.93 17.50
N GLU A 2 -1.90 -16.57 16.29
CA GLU A 2 -1.28 -17.11 15.07
C GLU A 2 0.14 -16.55 14.94
N ASP A 3 1.04 -17.38 14.41
CA ASP A 3 2.44 -17.04 14.21
C ASP A 3 2.56 -15.99 13.09
N PRO A 4 3.17 -14.81 13.33
CA PRO A 4 3.27 -13.78 12.32
C PRO A 4 4.04 -14.24 11.07
N ILE A 5 3.62 -13.73 9.91
CA ILE A 5 4.27 -14.06 8.63
C ILE A 5 5.54 -13.24 8.44
N LEU A 6 6.62 -13.91 8.03
CA LEU A 6 7.87 -13.30 7.60
C LEU A 6 7.67 -12.72 6.20
N SER A 7 8.18 -11.53 5.90
CA SER A 7 8.16 -10.89 4.58
C SER A 7 9.56 -10.83 3.95
N ALA A 8 9.69 -10.56 2.65
CA ALA A 8 11.02 -10.36 2.02
C ALA A 8 11.81 -9.22 2.70
N ALA A 9 11.11 -8.13 3.06
CA ALA A 9 11.70 -7.02 3.81
C ALA A 9 12.18 -7.40 5.23
N ASP A 10 11.67 -8.48 5.84
CA ASP A 10 12.22 -8.98 7.11
C ASP A 10 13.60 -9.58 6.91
N LEU A 11 13.79 -10.36 5.84
CA LEU A 11 15.08 -10.98 5.55
C LEU A 11 16.12 -9.94 5.14
N PHE A 12 15.71 -8.93 4.37
CA PHE A 12 16.57 -7.79 4.03
C PHE A 12 17.11 -7.09 5.29
N LEU A 13 16.26 -6.96 6.32
CA LEU A 13 16.66 -6.35 7.59
C LEU A 13 17.64 -7.20 8.41
N LEU A 14 17.66 -8.51 8.19
CA LEU A 14 18.53 -9.45 8.90
C LEU A 14 19.92 -9.60 8.25
N GLU A 15 20.17 -8.97 7.11
CA GLU A 15 21.50 -8.97 6.50
C GLU A 15 22.53 -8.23 7.37
N ASP A 16 23.81 -8.62 7.26
CA ASP A 16 24.93 -8.09 8.04
C ASP A 16 25.03 -6.57 7.91
N SER A 17 24.49 -5.84 8.89
CA SER A 17 24.49 -4.38 8.90
C SER A 17 25.30 -3.85 10.08
N PRO A 18 26.31 -2.99 9.83
CA PRO A 18 27.14 -2.39 10.89
C PRO A 18 26.43 -1.28 11.67
N LEU A 19 25.19 -0.96 11.32
CA LEU A 19 24.42 0.14 11.89
C LEU A 19 23.75 -0.26 13.21
N SER A 20 23.42 0.73 14.05
CA SER A 20 22.62 0.48 15.25
C SER A 20 21.16 0.15 14.86
N PRO A 21 20.43 -0.65 15.67
CA PRO A 21 19.05 -1.04 15.36
C PRO A 21 18.09 0.10 14.98
N ASP A 22 18.27 1.29 15.58
CA ASP A 22 17.42 2.46 15.30
C ASP A 22 17.81 3.20 14.02
N ALA A 23 19.11 3.30 13.72
CA ALA A 23 19.61 3.92 12.48
C ALA A 23 19.39 3.01 11.27
N GLN A 24 19.31 1.69 11.50
CA GLN A 24 19.03 0.68 10.49
C GLN A 24 17.68 0.89 9.82
N ARG A 25 16.62 1.14 10.58
CA ARG A 25 15.25 1.04 10.06
C ARG A 25 14.98 1.88 8.82
N GLU A 26 15.19 3.19 8.89
CA GLU A 26 14.86 4.09 7.77
C GLU A 26 15.84 3.94 6.61
N GLN A 27 17.12 3.72 6.90
CA GLN A 27 18.12 3.52 5.86
C GLN A 27 17.91 2.21 5.11
N ILE A 28 17.81 1.09 5.85
CA ILE A 28 17.61 -0.25 5.29
C ILE A 28 16.28 -0.32 4.56
N PHE A 29 15.18 0.16 5.14
CA PHE A 29 13.90 0.14 4.41
C PHE A 29 13.88 1.12 3.25
N GLY A 30 14.61 2.24 3.34
CA GLY A 30 14.88 3.10 2.20
C GLY A 30 15.55 2.34 1.06
N GLU A 31 16.64 1.63 1.34
CA GLU A 31 17.34 0.79 0.36
C GLU A 31 16.42 -0.29 -0.22
N PHE A 32 15.66 -0.99 0.63
CA PHE A 32 14.70 -1.99 0.19
C PHE A 32 13.66 -1.42 -0.78
N THR A 33 13.15 -0.21 -0.53
CA THR A 33 12.16 0.43 -1.41
C THR A 33 12.69 0.74 -2.81
N THR A 34 14.01 0.73 -3.01
CA THR A 34 14.64 0.96 -4.31
C THR A 34 14.91 -0.31 -5.10
N LEU A 35 14.80 -1.49 -4.49
CA LEU A 35 15.15 -2.77 -5.12
C LEU A 35 14.24 -3.17 -6.28
N GLY A 36 12.98 -2.73 -6.26
CA GLY A 36 11.96 -3.19 -7.21
C GLY A 36 11.70 -4.70 -7.13
N VAL A 37 11.01 -5.26 -8.12
CA VAL A 37 10.61 -6.68 -8.09
C VAL A 37 11.82 -7.61 -8.19
N ASP A 38 12.77 -7.33 -9.07
CA ASP A 38 13.96 -8.18 -9.28
C ASP A 38 14.87 -8.24 -8.06
N GLY A 39 15.19 -7.08 -7.48
CA GLY A 39 16.06 -7.03 -6.29
C GLY A 39 15.42 -7.72 -5.08
N GLN A 40 14.09 -7.63 -4.96
CA GLN A 40 13.34 -8.32 -3.91
C GLN A 40 13.25 -9.84 -4.10
N GLN A 41 13.40 -10.36 -5.33
CA GLN A 41 13.22 -11.79 -5.62
C GLN A 41 14.16 -12.68 -4.82
N SER A 42 15.43 -12.27 -4.68
CA SER A 42 16.40 -13.04 -3.89
C SER A 42 15.98 -13.26 -2.43
N TYR A 43 15.32 -12.27 -1.82
CA TYR A 43 14.81 -12.36 -0.46
C TYR A 43 13.55 -13.20 -0.38
N LYS A 44 12.68 -13.13 -1.39
CA LYS A 44 11.54 -14.04 -1.51
C LYS A 44 12.03 -15.48 -1.60
N ASP A 45 13.00 -15.79 -2.46
CA ASP A 45 13.53 -17.15 -2.60
C ASP A 45 14.12 -17.65 -1.27
N GLN A 46 14.84 -16.80 -0.54
CA GLN A 46 15.35 -17.14 0.80
C GLN A 46 14.21 -17.39 1.80
N GLN A 47 13.14 -16.60 1.75
CA GLN A 47 11.95 -16.75 2.58
C GLN A 47 11.23 -18.07 2.27
N GLU A 48 11.11 -18.45 1.00
CA GLU A 48 10.53 -19.73 0.60
C GLU A 48 11.38 -20.91 1.11
N GLN A 49 12.70 -20.83 0.95
CA GLN A 49 13.64 -21.87 1.42
C GLN A 49 13.64 -22.04 2.94
N ARG A 50 13.61 -20.93 3.69
CA ARG A 50 13.57 -20.96 5.17
C ARG A 50 12.17 -21.28 5.71
N GLY A 51 11.13 -20.96 4.97
CA GLY A 51 9.74 -20.97 5.41
C GLY A 51 9.23 -19.58 5.82
N PHE A 52 7.94 -19.35 5.60
CA PHE A 52 7.30 -18.03 5.73
C PHE A 52 6.88 -17.63 7.16
N ARG A 53 7.26 -18.41 8.18
CA ARG A 53 6.71 -18.31 9.54
C ARG A 53 7.75 -17.79 10.53
N TRP A 54 7.35 -16.93 11.45
CA TRP A 54 8.25 -16.37 12.48
C TRP A 54 8.91 -17.40 13.39
N SER A 55 8.24 -18.52 13.63
CA SER A 55 8.80 -19.67 14.36
C SER A 55 10.07 -20.25 13.75
N VAL A 56 10.35 -20.02 12.47
CA VAL A 56 11.58 -20.52 11.81
C VAL A 56 12.82 -19.69 12.12
N LEU A 57 12.65 -18.47 12.64
CA LEU A 57 13.75 -17.58 13.00
C LEU A 57 14.44 -18.00 14.29
N MET A 58 15.73 -17.71 14.39
CA MET A 58 16.51 -17.83 15.62
C MET A 58 16.05 -16.80 16.66
N PRO A 59 16.21 -17.05 17.97
CA PRO A 59 15.84 -16.09 19.02
C PRO A 59 16.48 -14.71 18.83
N GLU A 60 17.71 -14.65 18.35
CA GLU A 60 18.45 -13.40 18.10
C GLU A 60 17.85 -12.62 16.92
N GLU A 61 17.51 -13.31 15.82
CA GLU A 61 16.85 -12.72 14.65
C GLU A 61 15.47 -12.15 15.05
N ARG A 62 14.67 -12.90 15.82
CA ARG A 62 13.40 -12.39 16.36
C ARG A 62 13.62 -11.15 17.23
N GLY A 63 14.62 -11.16 18.10
CA GLY A 63 14.96 -10.02 18.94
C GLY A 63 15.38 -8.78 18.15
N ILE A 64 15.96 -8.93 16.96
CA ILE A 64 16.22 -7.80 16.04
C ILE A 64 14.90 -7.28 15.48
N LEU A 65 14.09 -8.15 14.88
CA LEU A 65 12.84 -7.74 14.25
C LEU A 65 11.87 -7.08 15.25
N GLU A 66 11.73 -7.62 16.46
CA GLU A 66 10.88 -7.05 17.53
C GLU A 66 11.31 -5.65 17.96
N ARG A 67 12.63 -5.42 18.04
CA ARG A 67 13.18 -4.10 18.43
C ARG A 67 13.05 -3.08 17.31
N VAL A 68 13.39 -3.46 16.08
CA VAL A 68 13.45 -2.53 14.94
C VAL A 68 12.04 -2.20 14.40
N ARG A 69 11.13 -3.18 14.43
CA ARG A 69 9.74 -3.01 13.96
C ARG A 69 8.75 -2.59 15.06
N GLN A 70 9.19 -1.90 16.13
CA GLN A 70 8.35 -1.47 17.27
C GLN A 70 6.90 -1.12 16.91
N PRO A 71 5.94 -1.52 17.77
CA PRO A 71 5.00 -2.56 17.39
C PRO A 71 4.26 -2.12 16.13
N VAL A 72 4.59 -2.71 14.99
CA VAL A 72 3.71 -2.69 13.82
C VAL A 72 2.82 -3.93 13.95
N PRO A 73 1.63 -3.85 14.59
CA PRO A 73 0.64 -4.91 14.50
C PRO A 73 0.20 -5.14 13.04
N GLU A 74 0.52 -4.21 12.15
CA GLU A 74 0.07 -4.13 10.78
C GLU A 74 1.07 -4.85 9.84
N ARG A 75 1.19 -6.17 9.98
CA ARG A 75 1.69 -6.98 8.86
C ARG A 75 0.57 -7.15 7.87
N ILE A 76 0.48 -6.18 6.99
CA ILE A 76 -0.59 -6.09 6.01
C ILE A 76 -0.27 -7.05 4.88
N ARG A 77 -1.00 -8.16 4.84
CA ARG A 77 -0.85 -9.18 3.80
C ARG A 77 -2.00 -9.19 2.81
N GLU A 78 -3.24 -9.09 3.30
CA GLU A 78 -4.42 -9.43 2.51
C GLU A 78 -5.37 -8.26 2.30
N TRP A 79 -5.36 -7.28 3.21
CA TRP A 79 -6.32 -6.18 3.20
C TRP A 79 -5.71 -4.88 2.71
N THR A 80 -6.51 -4.09 2.00
CA THR A 80 -6.11 -2.74 1.60
C THR A 80 -6.11 -1.82 2.82
N PRO A 81 -4.94 -1.25 3.21
CA PRO A 81 -4.86 -0.44 4.38
C PRO A 81 -5.46 0.96 4.16
N TRP A 82 -6.00 1.51 5.25
CA TRP A 82 -6.51 2.86 5.34
C TRP A 82 -5.54 3.70 6.17
N LEU A 83 -4.86 4.66 5.53
CA LEU A 83 -3.86 5.51 6.14
C LEU A 83 -4.45 6.86 6.54
N ARG A 84 -4.50 7.12 7.85
CA ARG A 84 -4.84 8.45 8.37
C ARG A 84 -3.60 9.33 8.36
N THR A 85 -3.68 10.48 7.69
CA THR A 85 -2.56 11.45 7.59
C THR A 85 -2.86 12.80 8.22
N CYS A 86 -4.06 13.01 8.78
CA CYS A 86 -4.45 14.25 9.45
C CYS A 86 -5.01 13.96 10.84
N TYR A 87 -4.46 14.64 11.84
CA TYR A 87 -4.69 14.39 13.27
C TYR A 87 -5.10 15.66 14.02
N GLU A 88 -5.66 16.64 13.32
CA GLU A 88 -6.17 17.86 13.96
C GLU A 88 -7.35 17.50 14.89
N PRO A 89 -7.44 18.02 16.13
CA PRO A 89 -8.51 17.68 17.06
C PRO A 89 -9.93 17.90 16.50
N SER A 90 -10.08 18.88 15.61
CA SER A 90 -11.34 19.18 14.91
C SER A 90 -11.80 18.06 13.98
N THR A 91 -10.92 17.16 13.57
CA THR A 91 -11.20 16.07 12.62
C THR A 91 -11.57 14.75 13.29
N GLU A 92 -11.39 14.60 14.62
CA GLU A 92 -11.63 13.33 15.32
C GLU A 92 -13.06 12.82 15.14
N ALA A 93 -14.06 13.68 15.31
CA ALA A 93 -15.46 13.28 15.13
C ALA A 93 -15.79 12.87 13.68
N ALA A 94 -15.12 13.46 12.69
CA ALA A 94 -15.24 13.03 11.31
C ALA A 94 -14.58 11.66 11.12
N PHE A 95 -13.36 11.49 11.62
CA PHE A 95 -12.63 10.24 11.54
C PHE A 95 -13.37 9.07 12.21
N SER A 96 -13.86 9.22 13.43
CA SER A 96 -14.62 8.16 14.13
C SER A 96 -15.80 7.68 13.30
N ARG A 97 -16.56 8.59 12.67
CA ARG A 97 -17.68 8.22 11.79
C ARG A 97 -17.24 7.45 10.54
N ILE A 98 -16.05 7.76 10.01
CA ILE A 98 -15.47 7.02 8.88
C ILE A 98 -15.17 5.60 9.36
N VAL A 99 -14.52 5.43 10.50
CA VAL A 99 -14.19 4.11 11.08
C VAL A 99 -15.45 3.29 11.31
N ASP A 100 -16.45 3.82 12.03
CA ASP A 100 -17.72 3.13 12.30
C ASP A 100 -18.38 2.63 11.02
N ARG A 101 -18.31 3.43 9.95
CA ARG A 101 -18.89 3.09 8.66
C ARG A 101 -18.10 2.02 7.91
N LEU A 102 -16.77 2.09 7.94
CA LEU A 102 -15.90 1.08 7.35
C LEU A 102 -16.11 -0.26 8.06
N GLU A 103 -16.17 -0.26 9.40
CA GLU A 103 -16.42 -1.48 10.18
C GLU A 103 -17.80 -2.06 9.85
N SER A 104 -18.84 -1.22 9.75
CA SER A 104 -20.18 -1.64 9.35
C SER A 104 -20.22 -2.23 7.94
N GLN A 105 -19.54 -1.60 6.97
CA GLN A 105 -19.55 -2.01 5.57
C GLN A 105 -18.74 -3.28 5.31
N PHE A 106 -17.62 -3.46 6.01
CA PHE A 106 -16.68 -4.56 5.80
C PHE A 106 -16.70 -5.61 6.93
N GLY A 107 -17.74 -5.62 7.76
CA GLY A 107 -17.93 -6.64 8.81
C GLY A 107 -16.83 -6.63 9.89
N GLY A 108 -16.26 -5.46 10.18
CA GLY A 108 -15.21 -5.26 11.19
C GLY A 108 -13.79 -5.67 10.76
N GLN A 109 -13.60 -6.17 9.53
CA GLN A 109 -12.29 -6.59 9.02
C GLN A 109 -11.66 -5.49 8.18
N ILE A 110 -11.13 -4.47 8.85
CA ILE A 110 -10.42 -3.37 8.20
C ILE A 110 -9.07 -3.14 8.86
N ILE A 111 -8.08 -2.76 8.07
CA ILE A 111 -6.78 -2.34 8.57
C ILE A 111 -6.73 -0.82 8.48
N ILE A 112 -6.67 -0.17 9.64
CA ILE A 112 -6.52 1.28 9.75
C ILE A 112 -5.17 1.59 10.39
N LEU A 113 -4.32 2.27 9.63
CA LEU A 113 -3.06 2.84 10.06
C LEU A 113 -3.33 4.20 10.73
N ASN A 114 -3.55 4.20 12.05
CA ASN A 114 -3.96 5.37 12.84
C ASN A 114 -3.06 5.58 14.06
N ASN A 115 -1.81 5.96 13.83
CA ASN A 115 -0.86 6.34 14.88
C ASN A 115 -0.22 7.68 14.51
N HIS A 116 -0.60 8.73 15.24
CA HIS A 116 -0.12 10.10 15.01
C HIS A 116 1.42 10.21 15.02
N ALA A 117 2.10 9.50 15.91
CA ALA A 117 3.56 9.56 16.03
C ALA A 117 4.27 8.89 14.84
N LEU A 118 3.60 7.96 14.15
CA LEU A 118 4.20 7.16 13.08
C LEU A 118 3.77 7.59 11.68
N TYR A 119 2.54 8.09 11.52
CA TYR A 119 1.87 8.20 10.22
C TYR A 119 1.41 9.62 9.87
N ASN A 120 1.81 10.63 10.64
CA ASN A 120 1.50 12.04 10.35
C ASN A 120 2.37 12.61 9.21
N PHE A 121 2.25 12.03 8.04
CA PHE A 121 3.00 12.44 6.85
C PHE A 121 2.30 13.53 6.04
N GLY A 122 1.01 13.77 6.30
CA GLY A 122 0.20 14.71 5.53
C GLY A 122 0.28 14.44 4.02
N PRO A 123 0.77 15.39 3.20
CA PRO A 123 0.94 15.20 1.76
C PRO A 123 2.05 14.21 1.39
N ASP A 124 3.03 13.96 2.27
CA ASP A 124 4.14 13.01 2.05
C ASP A 124 3.76 11.57 2.39
N TRP A 125 2.52 11.16 2.14
CA TRP A 125 2.00 9.84 2.52
C TRP A 125 2.87 8.67 2.03
N TYR A 126 3.60 8.84 0.92
CA TYR A 126 4.52 7.83 0.36
C TYR A 126 5.64 7.42 1.33
N LYS A 127 5.95 8.25 2.35
CA LYS A 127 6.86 7.89 3.45
C LYS A 127 6.36 6.69 4.26
N ILE A 128 5.11 6.25 4.07
CA ILE A 128 4.62 4.98 4.62
C ILE A 128 5.46 3.79 4.18
N PHE A 129 6.06 3.80 2.98
CA PHE A 129 6.88 2.69 2.50
C PHE A 129 8.22 2.58 3.25
N LEU A 130 8.71 3.66 3.86
CA LEU A 130 9.87 3.63 4.77
C LEU A 130 9.52 3.00 6.14
N ARG A 131 8.23 2.82 6.42
CA ARG A 131 7.72 2.27 7.68
C ARG A 131 7.17 0.86 7.50
N ILE A 132 6.46 0.62 6.40
CA ILE A 132 5.79 -0.62 6.03
C ILE A 132 6.21 -0.99 4.59
N PRO A 133 7.48 -1.35 4.34
CA PRO A 133 7.98 -1.70 3.00
C PRO A 133 7.31 -2.94 2.41
N GLN A 134 6.68 -3.78 3.24
CA GLN A 134 5.94 -4.97 2.81
C GLN A 134 4.78 -4.63 1.88
N LEU A 135 4.29 -3.38 1.91
CA LEU A 135 3.28 -2.92 0.94
C LEU A 135 3.81 -2.93 -0.50
N LEU A 136 5.12 -2.83 -0.69
CA LEU A 136 5.78 -2.89 -2.00
C LEU A 136 6.12 -4.30 -2.44
N GLU A 137 5.93 -5.30 -1.57
CA GLU A 137 6.23 -6.69 -1.88
C GLU A 137 5.19 -7.22 -2.87
N TYR A 138 5.62 -7.40 -4.12
CA TYR A 138 4.77 -7.99 -5.15
C TYR A 138 4.56 -9.49 -4.87
N TRP A 139 3.35 -10.03 -5.02
CA TRP A 139 3.07 -11.41 -4.58
C TRP A 139 3.55 -12.51 -5.52
N ASP A 140 3.77 -12.20 -6.78
CA ASP A 140 4.25 -13.15 -7.76
C ASP A 140 5.76 -12.99 -8.00
N SER A 141 6.32 -13.97 -8.69
CA SER A 141 7.72 -14.03 -9.10
C SER A 141 8.10 -12.84 -9.98
N ALA A 142 9.38 -12.49 -9.98
CA ALA A 142 9.93 -11.53 -10.92
C ALA A 142 9.63 -11.94 -12.37
N GLU A 143 9.77 -13.21 -12.73
CA GLU A 143 9.42 -13.73 -14.06
C GLU A 143 7.96 -13.46 -14.41
N GLY A 144 7.02 -13.86 -13.55
CA GLY A 144 5.59 -13.62 -13.78
C GLY A 144 5.23 -12.12 -13.82
N TYR A 145 5.95 -11.28 -13.07
CA TYR A 145 5.82 -9.83 -13.21
C TYR A 145 6.23 -9.33 -14.60
N HIS A 146 7.37 -9.80 -15.11
CA HIS A 146 7.84 -9.43 -16.44
C HIS A 146 6.93 -9.99 -17.53
N GLU A 147 6.45 -11.22 -17.40
CA GLU A 147 5.50 -11.81 -18.36
C GLU A 147 4.25 -10.98 -18.49
N ARG A 148 3.59 -10.63 -17.37
CA ARG A 148 2.41 -9.76 -17.41
C ARG A 148 2.70 -8.38 -18.01
N LEU A 149 3.85 -7.80 -17.70
CA LEU A 149 4.23 -6.52 -18.28
C LEU A 149 4.44 -6.63 -19.80
N GLN A 150 5.08 -7.71 -20.26
CA GLN A 150 5.29 -7.97 -21.67
C GLN A 150 3.98 -8.27 -22.41
N GLU A 151 3.06 -9.02 -21.78
CA GLU A 151 1.72 -9.25 -22.32
C GLU A 151 0.96 -7.93 -22.49
N ALA A 152 1.03 -7.04 -21.50
CA ALA A 152 0.40 -5.73 -21.59
C ALA A 152 1.00 -4.85 -22.68
N LEU A 153 2.33 -4.86 -22.83
CA LEU A 153 3.01 -4.15 -23.91
C LEU A 153 2.67 -4.70 -25.30
N ARG A 154 2.52 -6.02 -25.45
CA ARG A 154 2.10 -6.65 -26.71
C ARG A 154 0.66 -6.30 -27.07
N ALA A 155 -0.24 -6.32 -26.09
CA ALA A 155 -1.62 -5.91 -26.29
C ALA A 155 -1.73 -4.45 -26.75
N GLU A 156 -0.84 -3.57 -26.27
CA GLU A 156 -0.74 -2.18 -26.74
C GLU A 156 -0.13 -2.10 -28.16
N SER A 157 0.85 -2.93 -28.50
CA SER A 157 1.51 -2.89 -29.82
C SER A 157 0.70 -3.53 -30.94
N ASP A 158 -0.16 -4.51 -30.63
CA ASP A 158 -1.05 -5.18 -31.60
C ASP A 158 -2.28 -4.30 -31.95
N PHE A 159 -2.32 -3.07 -31.45
CA PHE A 159 -3.32 -2.06 -31.80
C PHE A 159 -2.97 -1.46 -33.19
N ASP A 160 -3.58 -2.00 -34.24
CA ASP A 160 -3.40 -1.56 -35.64
C ASP A 160 -3.71 -0.06 -35.83
N GLU A 161 -2.77 0.69 -36.44
CA GLU A 161 -2.89 2.10 -36.86
C GLU A 161 -4.07 2.36 -37.82
N GLU A 162 -4.70 1.33 -38.42
CA GLU A 162 -5.85 1.51 -39.34
C GLU A 162 -7.16 1.91 -38.64
N ARG A 163 -7.17 2.06 -37.30
CA ARG A 163 -8.34 2.47 -36.51
C ARG A 163 -8.30 3.94 -36.07
N GLU A 164 -7.49 4.78 -36.71
CA GLU A 164 -7.29 6.18 -36.32
C GLU A 164 -8.53 7.08 -36.55
N ASP A 165 -9.46 6.68 -37.42
CA ASP A 165 -10.62 7.50 -37.81
C ASP A 165 -11.86 7.36 -36.89
N ASN A 166 -11.79 6.60 -35.80
CA ASN A 166 -12.96 6.37 -34.93
C ASN A 166 -12.64 6.24 -33.44
N ILE A 167 -11.69 7.05 -32.94
CA ILE A 167 -11.35 7.13 -31.51
C ILE A 167 -12.54 7.71 -30.75
N THR A 168 -13.29 6.85 -30.08
CA THR A 168 -14.28 7.21 -29.06
C THR A 168 -13.68 7.04 -27.67
N TRP A 169 -14.24 7.72 -26.66
CA TRP A 169 -13.85 7.67 -25.24
C TRP A 169 -13.77 6.26 -24.59
N GLU A 170 -14.01 5.19 -25.34
CA GLU A 170 -13.80 3.79 -24.92
C GLU A 170 -12.33 3.33 -25.05
N ASP A 171 -11.46 4.06 -25.76
CA ASP A 171 -10.01 3.76 -25.91
C ASP A 171 -9.15 4.11 -24.67
N GLU A 172 -9.74 4.61 -23.57
CA GLU A 172 -9.06 4.68 -22.26
C GLU A 172 -8.83 3.27 -21.65
N GLY A 173 -9.51 2.24 -22.18
CA GLY A 173 -9.46 0.86 -21.69
C GLY A 173 -8.14 0.11 -21.94
N ASP A 174 -7.33 0.54 -22.90
CA ASP A 174 -6.09 -0.18 -23.26
C ASP A 174 -4.87 0.38 -22.52
N TYR A 175 -4.79 1.70 -22.33
CA TYR A 175 -3.85 2.32 -21.38
C TYR A 175 -4.05 1.78 -19.96
N LEU A 176 -5.30 1.45 -19.61
CA LEU A 176 -5.67 0.86 -18.34
C LEU A 176 -4.98 -0.49 -18.13
N TYR A 177 -4.84 -1.33 -19.17
CA TYR A 177 -4.23 -2.65 -19.06
C TYR A 177 -2.74 -2.58 -18.74
N TYR A 178 -1.99 -1.70 -19.42
CA TYR A 178 -0.59 -1.43 -19.11
C TYR A 178 -0.40 -0.88 -17.69
N TYR A 179 -1.21 0.10 -17.28
CA TYR A 179 -1.16 0.63 -15.91
C TYR A 179 -1.42 -0.47 -14.88
N TRP A 180 -2.42 -1.33 -15.09
CA TRP A 180 -2.70 -2.44 -14.17
C TRP A 180 -1.58 -3.47 -14.10
N ALA A 181 -0.84 -3.70 -15.18
CA ALA A 181 0.31 -4.61 -15.16
C ALA A 181 1.43 -4.13 -14.22
N LEU A 182 1.56 -2.80 -14.02
CA LEU A 182 2.54 -2.19 -13.13
C LEU A 182 2.09 -2.13 -11.66
N VAL A 183 0.79 -2.24 -11.38
CA VAL A 183 0.24 -2.11 -10.02
C VAL A 183 0.65 -3.32 -9.17
N VAL A 184 1.32 -3.04 -8.03
CA VAL A 184 1.63 -4.07 -7.03
C VAL A 184 0.71 -3.99 -5.82
N GLY A 185 0.09 -2.83 -5.60
CA GLY A 185 -0.77 -2.63 -4.44
C GLY A 185 -1.59 -1.34 -4.51
N ARG A 186 -2.44 -1.17 -3.51
CA ARG A 186 -3.24 0.03 -3.32
C ARG A 186 -3.33 0.41 -1.85
N ILE A 187 -3.52 1.70 -1.59
CA ILE A 187 -3.73 2.27 -0.25
C ILE A 187 -4.82 3.34 -0.30
N HIS A 188 -5.63 3.41 0.75
CA HIS A 188 -6.65 4.46 0.91
C HIS A 188 -6.13 5.53 1.86
N ILE A 189 -6.09 6.79 1.43
CA ILE A 189 -5.62 7.90 2.25
C ILE A 189 -6.82 8.67 2.80
N VAL A 190 -6.87 8.76 4.13
CA VAL A 190 -7.82 9.59 4.89
C VAL A 190 -7.07 10.85 5.32
N ASP A 191 -7.16 11.87 4.46
CA ASP A 191 -6.51 13.16 4.67
C ASP A 191 -7.50 14.24 5.13
N LYS A 192 -7.02 15.47 5.29
CA LYS A 192 -7.83 16.63 5.67
C LYS A 192 -9.00 16.88 4.71
N THR A 193 -8.84 16.58 3.42
CA THR A 193 -9.89 16.75 2.40
C THR A 193 -10.98 15.70 2.59
N THR A 194 -10.60 14.45 2.87
CA THR A 194 -11.55 13.38 3.17
C THR A 194 -12.41 13.72 4.39
N MET A 195 -11.80 14.31 5.42
CA MET A 195 -12.49 14.66 6.67
C MET A 195 -13.19 16.03 6.64
N ALA A 196 -13.08 16.79 5.55
CA ALA A 196 -13.76 18.07 5.44
C ALA A 196 -15.29 17.89 5.43
N SER A 197 -16.01 18.84 6.03
CA SER A 197 -17.48 18.89 6.00
C SER A 197 -18.03 19.49 4.71
N GLU A 198 -17.24 20.32 4.03
CA GLU A 198 -17.65 21.10 2.87
C GLU A 198 -16.59 21.07 1.76
N GLY A 199 -17.03 21.33 0.53
CA GLY A 199 -16.18 21.34 -0.66
C GLY A 199 -16.41 20.15 -1.59
N ARG A 200 -16.00 20.29 -2.86
CA ARG A 200 -16.26 19.31 -3.94
C ARG A 200 -15.73 17.90 -3.63
N ASN A 201 -14.71 17.80 -2.78
CA ASN A 201 -14.04 16.56 -2.41
C ASN A 201 -14.23 16.17 -0.94
N ALA A 202 -15.07 16.89 -0.18
CA ALA A 202 -15.42 16.51 1.18
C ALA A 202 -16.05 15.11 1.23
N GLY A 203 -15.54 14.25 2.11
CA GLY A 203 -15.95 12.86 2.24
C GLY A 203 -15.42 11.91 1.16
N LYS A 204 -14.61 12.39 0.20
CA LYS A 204 -13.95 11.51 -0.78
C LYS A 204 -12.64 11.00 -0.23
N VAL A 205 -12.42 9.70 -0.41
CA VAL A 205 -11.16 9.05 -0.04
C VAL A 205 -10.26 9.07 -1.26
N ARG A 206 -8.99 9.38 -1.03
CA ARG A 206 -7.98 9.27 -2.09
C ARG A 206 -7.51 7.82 -2.14
N THR A 207 -7.85 7.11 -3.21
CA THR A 207 -7.27 5.80 -3.50
C THR A 207 -6.01 6.00 -4.32
N VAL A 208 -4.93 5.37 -3.91
CA VAL A 208 -3.64 5.40 -4.60
C VAL A 208 -3.25 3.99 -4.97
N TRP A 209 -2.95 3.79 -6.26
CA TRP A 209 -2.30 2.59 -6.78
C TRP A 209 -0.84 2.89 -7.03
N PHE A 210 0.02 1.95 -6.67
CA PHE A 210 1.45 2.15 -6.73
C PHE A 210 2.17 0.92 -7.29
N ASP A 211 3.38 1.15 -7.82
CA ASP A 211 4.27 0.12 -8.33
C ASP A 211 5.23 -0.41 -7.24
N ALA A 212 6.08 -1.37 -7.63
CA ALA A 212 7.09 -1.99 -6.76
C ALA A 212 8.12 -1.01 -6.18
N PHE A 213 8.22 0.22 -6.71
CA PHE A 213 9.11 1.27 -6.24
C PHE A 213 8.38 2.30 -5.35
N GLY A 214 7.10 2.06 -5.05
CA GLY A 214 6.26 2.97 -4.27
C GLY A 214 5.87 4.25 -5.03
N ARG A 215 6.03 4.26 -6.35
CA ARG A 215 5.59 5.38 -7.18
C ARG A 215 4.09 5.27 -7.40
N ALA A 216 3.38 6.37 -7.18
CA ALA A 216 1.96 6.43 -7.50
C ALA A 216 1.79 6.38 -9.02
N LEU A 217 1.13 5.33 -9.51
CA LEU A 217 0.76 5.19 -10.92
C LEU A 217 -0.53 5.93 -11.20
N TRP A 218 -1.47 5.85 -10.26
CA TRP A 218 -2.76 6.50 -10.39
C TRP A 218 -3.32 6.90 -9.03
N THR A 219 -3.96 8.07 -9.00
CA THR A 219 -4.71 8.57 -7.84
C THR A 219 -6.11 8.97 -8.27
N ILE A 220 -7.14 8.38 -7.64
CA ILE A 220 -8.53 8.75 -7.90
C ILE A 220 -9.17 9.19 -6.58
N PRO A 221 -9.80 10.37 -6.51
CA PRO A 221 -10.71 10.70 -5.42
C PRO A 221 -11.99 9.90 -5.62
N CYS A 222 -12.13 8.79 -4.90
CA CYS A 222 -13.27 7.90 -5.02
C CYS A 222 -14.41 8.36 -4.11
N TRP A 223 -15.64 8.31 -4.65
CA TRP A 223 -16.84 8.22 -3.84
C TRP A 223 -16.92 6.81 -3.27
N MET A 224 -16.19 6.56 -2.21
CA MET A 224 -16.71 5.59 -1.25
C MET A 224 -17.78 6.35 -0.47
N ASN A 225 -18.97 5.78 -0.39
CA ASN A 225 -20.10 6.35 0.34
C ASN A 225 -19.66 6.53 1.80
N ILE A 226 -19.02 7.65 2.14
CA ILE A 226 -18.34 7.92 3.42
C ILE A 226 -18.76 9.28 3.99
N ARG A 227 -19.56 10.06 3.23
CA ARG A 227 -20.08 11.35 3.70
C ARG A 227 -20.73 11.22 5.08
N ALA A 228 -20.25 12.05 5.99
CA ALA A 228 -20.87 12.34 7.28
C ALA A 228 -22.21 13.04 7.01
N GLY A 229 -23.30 12.29 7.12
CA GLY A 229 -24.67 12.82 7.07
C GLY A 229 -25.08 13.45 5.73
N SER A 230 -25.62 12.65 4.81
CA SER A 230 -26.88 13.08 4.23
C SER A 230 -27.97 12.53 5.13
N THR A 231 -28.56 13.39 5.95
CA THR A 231 -29.96 13.19 6.28
C THR A 231 -30.69 13.06 4.95
N ASP A 232 -31.34 11.92 4.73
CA ASP A 232 -32.50 11.84 3.84
C ASP A 232 -33.48 12.92 4.29
N ARG A 233 -33.37 14.11 3.69
CA ARG A 233 -34.46 15.06 3.54
C ARG A 233 -34.29 15.75 2.20
N ASP A 234 -35.39 15.72 1.47
CA ASP A 234 -35.74 16.50 0.30
C ASP A 234 -35.27 15.93 -1.06
N LEU A 235 -35.92 14.84 -1.50
CA LEU A 235 -37.07 14.89 -2.44
C LEU A 235 -37.71 13.49 -2.60
#